data_AF-A0A6J7D2H6-F1
#
_entry.id   AF-A0A6J7D2H6-F1
#
_cell.length_a   1.000
_cell.length_b   1.000
_cell.length_c   1.000
_cell.angle_alpha   90.00
_cell.angle_beta   90.00
_cell.angle_gamma   90.00
#
_symmetry.space_group_name_H-M   'P 1'
#
loop_
_entity.id
_entity.type
_entity.pdbx_description
1 polymer ?
#
loop_
_entity_poly.entity_id
_entity_poly.type
_entity_poly.pdbx_seq_one_letter_code
_entity_poly.pdbx_strand_id
1 'polypeptide(L)'
;MAAPEQAGVVIEHPNRETDASRITRFAVCALLLASAALIAVVLIGGWDALQGMRAVGIAWILAYLGFAWYVARWNRGVLPVIAALCVIMAIFALLAVPSWFDRTASGYAQPTLDANVLGALTAIIVGLQVLLALVAAQGFTQAWNVEVERPVGSPVSADG
;
A
#
# COMPACT_ATOMS: atom_id res chain seq x y z
N MET A 1 -11.65 -45.41 34.42
CA MET A 1 -12.32 -44.39 33.59
C MET A 1 -11.25 -43.37 33.24
N ALA A 2 -10.59 -43.53 32.09
CA ALA A 2 -9.52 -42.63 31.66
C ALA A 2 -10.16 -41.35 31.09
N ALA A 3 -9.68 -40.18 31.50
CA ALA A 3 -10.13 -38.91 30.96
C ALA A 3 -9.87 -38.89 29.43
N PRO A 4 -10.80 -38.41 28.60
CA PRO A 4 -10.55 -38.27 27.17
C PRO A 4 -9.33 -37.35 26.99
N GLU A 5 -8.34 -37.84 26.25
CA GLU A 5 -7.20 -37.05 25.78
C GLU A 5 -7.75 -35.77 25.17
N GLN A 6 -7.31 -34.60 25.64
CA GLN A 6 -7.73 -33.32 25.08
C GLN A 6 -7.28 -33.30 23.62
N ALA A 7 -8.16 -33.70 22.70
CA ALA A 7 -7.93 -33.56 21.27
C ALA A 7 -7.62 -32.08 21.04
N GLY A 8 -6.35 -31.79 20.71
CA GLY A 8 -5.87 -30.42 20.61
C GLY A 8 -6.73 -29.60 19.64
N VAL A 9 -6.69 -28.28 19.76
CA VAL A 9 -7.33 -27.35 18.82
C VAL A 9 -6.24 -26.67 18.00
N VAL A 10 -6.39 -26.64 16.68
CA VAL A 10 -5.53 -25.89 15.76
C VAL A 10 -6.29 -24.65 15.29
N ILE A 11 -5.67 -23.48 15.43
CA ILE A 11 -6.18 -22.23 14.85
C ILE A 11 -5.73 -22.14 13.41
N GLU A 12 -6.68 -22.14 12.48
CA GLU A 12 -6.43 -21.93 11.05
C GLU A 12 -6.96 -20.57 10.59
N HIS A 13 -6.28 -19.98 9.60
CA HIS A 13 -6.69 -18.74 8.93
C HIS A 13 -7.06 -19.05 7.47
N PRO A 14 -8.21 -19.67 7.19
CA PRO A 14 -8.54 -20.21 5.87
C PRO A 14 -8.46 -19.16 4.76
N ASN A 15 -8.87 -17.92 5.06
CA ASN A 15 -8.83 -16.82 4.10
C ASN A 15 -7.42 -16.40 3.68
N ARG A 16 -6.36 -16.77 4.40
CA ARG A 16 -4.96 -16.49 4.03
C ARG A 16 -4.40 -17.53 3.06
N GLU A 17 -5.06 -18.67 2.95
CA GLU A 17 -4.60 -19.78 2.12
C GLU A 17 -5.13 -19.69 0.69
N THR A 18 -6.20 -18.92 0.47
CA THR A 18 -6.77 -18.72 -0.86
C THR A 18 -5.80 -17.97 -1.78
N ASP A 19 -5.78 -18.38 -3.05
CA ASP A 19 -4.95 -17.73 -4.07
C ASP A 19 -5.35 -16.27 -4.25
N ALA A 20 -6.65 -15.96 -4.18
CA ALA A 20 -7.16 -14.59 -4.25
C ALA A 20 -6.53 -13.68 -3.18
N SER A 21 -6.50 -14.12 -1.91
CA SER A 21 -5.92 -13.33 -0.83
C SER A 21 -4.40 -13.18 -0.96
N ARG A 22 -3.70 -14.23 -1.41
CA ARG A 22 -2.25 -14.18 -1.65
C ARG A 22 -1.89 -13.22 -2.78
N ILE A 23 -2.67 -13.24 -3.87
CA ILE A 23 -2.52 -12.32 -5.01
C ILE A 23 -2.80 -10.89 -4.57
N THR A 24 -3.92 -10.65 -3.86
CA THR A 24 -4.25 -9.29 -3.39
C THR A 24 -3.19 -8.75 -2.43
N ARG A 25 -2.70 -9.57 -1.49
CA ARG A 25 -1.59 -9.19 -0.60
C ARG A 25 -0.34 -8.81 -1.40
N PHE A 26 0.03 -9.62 -2.39
CA PHE A 26 1.17 -9.32 -3.25
C PHE A 26 0.97 -8.01 -4.02
N ALA A 27 -0.20 -7.81 -4.63
CA ALA A 27 -0.53 -6.61 -5.37
C ALA A 27 -0.46 -5.35 -4.49
N VAL A 28 -1.07 -5.37 -3.30
CA VAL A 28 -0.99 -4.24 -2.35
C VAL A 28 0.46 -3.94 -1.96
N CYS A 29 1.25 -4.96 -1.63
CA CYS A 29 2.67 -4.76 -1.31
C CYS A 29 3.45 -4.17 -2.48
N ALA A 30 3.28 -4.71 -3.69
CA ALA A 30 3.99 -4.24 -4.89
C ALA A 30 3.62 -2.79 -5.21
N LEU A 31 2.34 -2.44 -5.13
CA LEU A 31 1.85 -1.07 -5.38
C LEU A 31 2.33 -0.07 -4.33
N LEU A 32 2.40 -0.46 -3.05
CA LEU A 32 2.98 0.38 -1.99
C LEU A 32 4.46 0.68 -2.24
N LEU A 33 5.24 -0.35 -2.60
CA LEU A 33 6.66 -0.21 -2.90
C LEU A 33 6.89 0.64 -4.15
N ALA A 34 6.11 0.41 -5.21
CA ALA A 34 6.15 1.21 -6.43
C ALA A 34 5.80 2.69 -6.14
N SER A 35 4.78 2.93 -5.32
CA SER A 35 4.40 4.28 -4.89
C SER A 35 5.51 4.97 -4.10
N ALA A 36 6.08 4.28 -3.11
CA ALA A 36 7.18 4.80 -2.31
C ALA A 36 8.41 5.11 -3.17
N ALA A 37 8.75 4.25 -4.13
CA ALA A 37 9.84 4.46 -5.07
C ALA A 37 9.60 5.68 -5.96
N LEU A 38 8.40 5.83 -6.55
CA LEU A 38 8.07 6.98 -7.38
C LEU A 38 8.07 8.29 -6.59
N ILE A 39 7.50 8.29 -5.39
CA ILE A 39 7.53 9.46 -4.49
C ILE A 39 8.99 9.82 -4.15
N ALA A 40 9.85 8.83 -3.90
CA ALA A 40 11.27 9.07 -3.66
C ALA A 40 11.98 9.70 -4.87
N VAL A 41 11.70 9.21 -6.10
CA VAL A 41 12.26 9.79 -7.32
C VAL A 41 11.83 11.24 -7.50
N VAL A 42 10.54 11.54 -7.31
CA VAL A 42 10.02 12.93 -7.38
C VAL A 42 10.62 13.80 -6.29
N LEU A 43 10.75 13.28 -5.07
CA LEU A 43 11.32 14.00 -3.93
C LEU A 43 12.80 14.35 -4.15
N ILE A 44 13.60 13.39 -4.61
CA ILE A 44 15.02 13.57 -4.87
C ILE A 44 15.23 14.47 -6.09
N GLY A 45 14.49 14.24 -7.17
CA GLY A 45 14.59 15.03 -8.39
C GLY A 45 14.09 16.46 -8.23
N GLY A 46 13.09 16.67 -7.38
CA GLY A 46 12.52 17.99 -7.08
C GLY A 46 13.14 18.69 -5.88
N TRP A 47 14.18 18.13 -5.25
CA TRP A 47 14.64 18.51 -3.90
C TRP A 47 14.80 20.02 -3.70
N ASP A 48 15.48 20.69 -4.64
CA ASP A 48 15.78 22.12 -4.56
C ASP A 48 14.57 23.01 -4.78
N ALA A 49 13.54 22.52 -5.48
CA ALA A 49 12.29 23.22 -5.75
C ALA A 49 11.21 22.99 -4.68
N LEU A 50 11.37 21.99 -3.80
CA LEU A 50 10.41 21.62 -2.77
C LEU A 50 10.59 22.47 -1.51
N GLN A 51 9.78 23.52 -1.37
CA GLN A 51 9.71 24.33 -0.15
C GLN A 51 8.71 23.70 0.84
N GLY A 52 9.20 23.26 2.00
CA GLY A 52 8.38 22.70 3.08
C GLY A 52 7.91 21.25 2.88
N MET A 53 7.84 20.75 1.65
CA MET A 53 7.33 19.40 1.35
C MET A 53 8.34 18.26 1.53
N ARG A 54 9.62 18.55 1.79
CA ARG A 54 10.67 17.52 1.93
C ARG A 54 10.37 16.54 3.07
N ALA A 55 10.09 17.06 4.25
CA ALA A 55 9.80 16.24 5.44
C ALA A 55 8.51 15.43 5.25
N VAL A 56 7.48 16.04 4.65
CA VAL A 56 6.20 15.37 4.34
C VAL A 56 6.43 14.20 3.37
N GLY A 57 7.20 14.41 2.31
CA GLY A 57 7.55 13.35 1.35
C GLY A 57 8.30 12.19 1.99
N ILE A 58 9.30 12.48 2.84
CA ILE A 58 10.05 11.45 3.58
C ILE A 58 9.11 10.65 4.50
N ALA A 59 8.25 11.34 5.26
CA ALA A 59 7.29 10.69 6.15
C ALA A 59 6.33 9.77 5.38
N TRP A 60 5.87 10.19 4.19
CA TRP A 60 5.00 9.40 3.34
C TRP A 60 5.68 8.12 2.82
N ILE A 61 6.93 8.24 2.37
CA ILE A 61 7.74 7.10 1.92
C ILE A 61 7.87 6.09 3.06
N LEU A 62 8.27 6.54 4.26
CA LEU A 62 8.42 5.67 5.43
C LEU A 62 7.11 5.01 5.83
N ALA A 63 6.00 5.75 5.80
CA ALA A 63 4.67 5.21 6.07
C ALA A 63 4.31 4.10 5.08
N TYR A 64 4.51 4.30 3.77
CA TYR A 64 4.20 3.28 2.76
C TYR A 64 5.09 2.04 2.88
N LEU A 65 6.37 2.21 3.20
CA LEU A 65 7.27 1.09 3.49
C LEU A 65 6.84 0.31 4.75
N GLY A 66 6.46 1.02 5.82
CA GLY A 66 5.92 0.41 7.03
C GLY A 66 4.63 -0.36 6.76
N PHE A 67 3.71 0.21 6.00
CA PHE A 67 2.48 -0.48 5.60
C PHE A 67 2.75 -1.70 4.73
N ALA A 68 3.71 -1.65 3.81
CA ALA A 68 4.09 -2.82 3.01
C ALA A 68 4.58 -3.98 3.91
N TRP A 69 5.36 -3.65 4.95
CA TRP A 69 5.82 -4.61 5.95
C TRP A 69 4.67 -5.22 6.77
N TYR A 70 3.67 -4.42 7.15
CA TYR A 70 2.48 -4.89 7.87
C TYR A 70 1.58 -5.77 7.01
N VAL A 71 1.33 -5.37 5.75
CA VAL A 71 0.52 -6.16 4.80
C VAL A 71 1.20 -7.48 4.48
N ALA A 72 2.53 -7.49 4.30
CA ALA A 72 3.29 -8.72 4.11
C ALA A 72 3.11 -9.71 5.28
N ARG A 73 2.90 -9.20 6.50
CA ARG A 73 2.59 -9.95 7.73
C ARG A 73 1.10 -10.25 7.94
N TRP A 74 0.28 -10.16 6.91
CA TRP A 74 -1.16 -10.43 6.99
C TRP A 74 -1.95 -9.51 7.93
N ASN A 75 -1.44 -8.31 8.20
CA ASN A 75 -2.17 -7.34 9.00
C ASN A 75 -3.28 -6.68 8.17
N ARG A 76 -4.53 -7.11 8.38
CA ARG A 76 -5.71 -6.53 7.70
C ARG A 76 -6.00 -5.10 8.13
N GLY A 77 -5.71 -4.75 9.39
CA GLY A 77 -6.11 -3.48 10.01
C GLY A 77 -5.54 -2.25 9.30
N VAL A 78 -4.41 -2.39 8.60
CA VAL A 78 -3.78 -1.29 7.87
C VAL A 78 -4.41 -1.01 6.50
N LEU A 79 -5.13 -1.97 5.90
CA LEU A 79 -5.72 -1.81 4.56
C LEU A 79 -6.66 -0.60 4.40
N PRO A 80 -7.63 -0.35 5.30
CA PRO A 80 -8.48 0.84 5.17
C PRO A 80 -7.70 2.14 5.38
N VAL A 81 -6.67 2.13 6.22
CA VAL A 81 -5.78 3.30 6.44
C VAL A 81 -4.97 3.59 5.18
N ILE A 82 -4.41 2.55 4.54
CA ILE A 82 -3.71 2.65 3.26
C ILE A 82 -4.64 3.28 2.21
N ALA A 83 -5.87 2.77 2.07
CA ALA A 83 -6.82 3.30 1.09
C ALA A 83 -7.10 4.80 1.30
N ALA A 84 -7.33 5.23 2.54
CA ALA A 84 -7.54 6.64 2.87
C ALA A 84 -6.31 7.51 2.54
N LEU A 85 -5.11 7.07 2.91
CA LEU A 85 -3.87 7.79 2.63
C LEU A 85 -3.55 7.86 1.13
N CYS A 86 -3.92 6.84 0.36
CA CYS A 86 -3.80 6.86 -1.11
C CYS A 86 -4.69 7.97 -1.70
N VAL A 87 -5.93 8.11 -1.23
CA VAL A 87 -6.81 9.20 -1.68
C VAL A 87 -6.20 10.57 -1.37
N ILE A 88 -5.67 10.76 -0.15
CA ILE A 88 -5.02 12.03 0.23
C ILE A 88 -3.80 12.32 -0.65
N MET A 89 -2.93 11.33 -0.86
CA MET A 89 -1.76 11.48 -1.74
C MET A 89 -2.15 11.73 -3.20
N ALA A 90 -3.20 11.07 -3.70
CA ALA A 90 -3.73 11.30 -5.04
C ALA A 90 -4.15 12.77 -5.22
N ILE A 91 -4.81 13.36 -4.22
CA ILE A 91 -5.21 14.77 -4.23
C ILE A 91 -3.98 15.68 -4.26
N PHE A 92 -3.00 15.47 -3.37
CA PHE A 92 -1.78 16.27 -3.35
C PHE A 92 -0.99 16.16 -4.66
N ALA A 93 -0.84 14.95 -5.19
CA ALA A 93 -0.19 14.73 -6.46
C ALA A 93 -0.94 15.44 -7.59
N LEU A 94 -2.27 15.32 -7.65
CA LEU A 94 -3.09 15.94 -8.69
C LEU A 94 -2.95 17.46 -8.70
N LEU A 95 -2.95 18.10 -7.53
CA LEU A 95 -2.72 19.55 -7.42
C LEU A 95 -1.28 19.94 -7.78
N ALA A 96 -0.31 19.05 -7.56
CA ALA A 96 1.10 19.32 -7.85
C ALA A 96 1.46 19.16 -9.34
N VAL A 97 0.74 18.35 -10.12
CA VAL A 97 1.01 18.12 -11.55
C VAL A 97 1.19 19.43 -12.34
N PRO A 98 0.22 20.37 -12.40
CA PRO A 98 0.37 21.60 -13.17
C PRO A 98 1.55 22.44 -12.66
N SER A 99 1.77 22.47 -11.34
CA SER A 99 2.87 23.25 -10.75
C SER A 99 4.25 22.81 -11.25
N TRP A 100 4.43 21.53 -11.61
CA TRP A 100 5.67 21.05 -12.20
C TRP A 100 5.84 21.56 -13.62
N PHE A 101 4.79 21.49 -14.43
CA PHE A 101 4.83 21.98 -15.80
C PHE A 101 5.02 23.51 -15.86
N ASP A 102 4.46 24.27 -14.92
CA ASP A 102 4.66 25.73 -14.85
C ASP A 102 6.15 26.12 -14.68
N ARG A 103 6.97 25.25 -14.08
CA ARG A 103 8.40 25.51 -13.82
C ARG A 103 9.28 25.44 -15.05
N THR A 104 8.75 25.08 -16.23
CA THR A 104 9.46 25.22 -17.50
C THR A 104 9.59 26.68 -17.93
N ALA A 105 8.84 27.60 -17.32
CA ALA A 105 8.98 29.03 -17.55
C ALA A 105 10.25 29.60 -16.86
N SER A 106 10.75 30.70 -17.41
CA SER A 106 11.86 31.44 -16.81
C SER A 106 11.50 32.03 -15.46
N GLY A 107 12.45 32.05 -14.51
CA GLY A 107 12.27 32.66 -13.19
C GLY A 107 11.91 31.67 -12.07
N TYR A 108 11.66 30.40 -12.41
CA TYR A 108 11.51 29.33 -11.42
C TYR A 108 12.86 28.72 -11.04
N ALA A 109 12.98 28.35 -9.75
CA ALA A 109 14.08 27.51 -9.28
C ALA A 109 14.04 26.16 -10.02
N GLN A 110 15.14 25.82 -10.67
CA GLN A 110 15.22 24.63 -11.51
C GLN A 110 15.50 23.40 -10.65
N PRO A 111 14.66 22.35 -10.73
CA PRO A 111 14.90 21.08 -10.06
C PRO A 111 16.05 20.29 -10.69
N THR A 112 16.56 19.29 -9.98
CA THR A 112 17.63 18.39 -10.44
C THR A 112 17.18 17.54 -11.64
N LEU A 113 15.94 17.04 -11.61
CA LEU A 113 15.32 16.40 -12.76
C LEU A 113 14.47 17.38 -13.54
N ASP A 114 14.39 17.21 -14.86
CA ASP A 114 13.55 18.04 -15.73
C ASP A 114 12.11 18.14 -15.20
N ALA A 115 11.57 19.36 -15.22
CA ALA A 115 10.28 19.65 -14.62
C ALA A 115 9.12 18.92 -15.33
N ASN A 116 9.22 18.67 -16.65
CA ASN A 116 8.21 17.88 -17.36
C ASN A 116 8.25 16.42 -16.92
N VAL A 117 9.46 15.87 -16.69
CA VAL A 117 9.62 14.51 -16.16
C VAL A 117 9.00 14.41 -14.77
N LEU A 118 9.27 15.37 -13.89
CA LEU A 118 8.66 15.41 -12.55
C LEU A 118 7.14 15.54 -12.62
N GLY A 119 6.61 16.37 -13.52
CA GLY A 119 5.16 16.50 -13.75
C GLY A 119 4.52 15.19 -14.22
N ALA A 120 5.15 14.52 -15.20
CA ALA A 120 4.68 13.23 -15.70
C ALA A 120 4.72 12.13 -14.63
N LEU A 121 5.81 12.02 -13.86
CA LEU A 121 5.91 11.07 -12.75
C LEU A 121 4.86 11.34 -11.67
N THR A 122 4.61 12.62 -11.35
CA THR A 122 3.57 13.01 -10.40
C THR A 122 2.17 12.64 -10.91
N ALA A 123 1.90 12.78 -12.21
CA ALA A 123 0.63 12.33 -12.80
C ALA A 123 0.46 10.80 -12.73
N ILE A 124 1.54 10.04 -12.95
CA ILE A 124 1.54 8.58 -12.77
C ILE A 124 1.22 8.20 -11.32
N ILE A 125 1.75 8.93 -10.34
CA ILE A 125 1.46 8.72 -8.91
C ILE A 125 -0.06 8.81 -8.66
N VAL A 126 -0.79 9.75 -9.27
CA VAL A 126 -2.26 9.87 -9.12
C VAL A 126 -2.95 8.56 -9.52
N GLY A 127 -2.66 8.05 -10.72
CA GLY A 127 -3.24 6.79 -11.21
C GLY A 127 -2.87 5.60 -10.32
N LEU A 128 -1.62 5.55 -9.87
CA LEU A 128 -1.13 4.49 -8.99
C LEU A 128 -1.83 4.52 -7.61
N GLN A 129 -2.09 5.70 -7.06
CA GLN A 129 -2.81 5.85 -5.80
C GLN A 129 -4.27 5.41 -5.91
N VAL A 130 -4.96 5.75 -7.01
CA VAL A 130 -6.33 5.29 -7.26
C VAL A 130 -6.37 3.76 -7.33
N LEU A 131 -5.45 3.16 -8.10
CA LEU A 131 -5.36 1.70 -8.21
C LEU A 131 -5.09 1.04 -6.84
N LEU A 132 -4.11 1.55 -6.09
CA LEU A 132 -3.78 1.03 -4.77
C LEU A 132 -4.96 1.16 -3.79
N ALA A 133 -5.67 2.29 -3.79
CA ALA A 133 -6.84 2.48 -2.94
C ALA A 133 -7.93 1.42 -3.21
N LEU A 134 -8.23 1.15 -4.48
CA LEU A 134 -9.22 0.15 -4.89
C LEU A 134 -8.80 -1.28 -4.49
N VAL A 135 -7.55 -1.65 -4.76
CA VAL A 135 -7.02 -2.99 -4.42
C VAL A 135 -6.95 -3.18 -2.90
N ALA A 136 -6.58 -2.15 -2.14
CA ALA A 136 -6.58 -2.19 -0.68
C ALA A 136 -8.00 -2.33 -0.11
N ALA A 137 -8.99 -1.61 -0.67
CA ALA A 137 -10.39 -1.75 -0.28
C ALA A 137 -10.92 -3.16 -0.57
N GLN A 138 -10.58 -3.75 -1.73
CA GLN A 138 -10.89 -5.15 -2.04
C GLN A 138 -10.21 -6.11 -1.08
N GLY A 139 -8.92 -5.94 -0.78
CA GLY A 139 -8.23 -6.78 0.20
C GLY A 139 -8.88 -6.73 1.57
N PHE A 140 -9.43 -5.56 1.94
CA PHE A 140 -10.16 -5.43 3.19
C PHE A 140 -11.43 -6.28 3.21
N THR A 141 -12.12 -6.52 2.09
CA THR A 141 -13.32 -7.37 2.10
C THR A 141 -13.02 -8.88 2.20
N GLN A 142 -11.77 -9.30 2.03
CA GLN A 142 -11.34 -10.72 2.06
C GLN A 142 -11.17 -11.33 3.45
N ALA A 143 -11.42 -10.57 4.52
CA ALA A 143 -11.51 -11.09 5.89
C ALA A 143 -10.32 -11.95 6.40
N TRP A 144 -9.07 -11.47 6.20
CA TRP A 144 -7.84 -12.17 6.61
C TRP A 144 -7.66 -12.41 8.12
N ASN A 145 -8.53 -11.84 8.96
CA ASN A 145 -8.53 -12.00 10.43
C ASN A 145 -9.47 -13.12 10.91
N VAL A 146 -10.21 -13.76 10.01
CA VAL A 146 -11.08 -14.88 10.40
C VAL A 146 -10.21 -16.05 10.83
N GLU A 147 -10.49 -16.53 12.03
CA GLU A 147 -9.84 -17.65 12.68
C GLU A 147 -10.88 -18.75 12.86
N VAL A 148 -10.53 -19.97 12.46
CA VAL A 148 -11.38 -21.14 12.62
C VAL A 148 -10.64 -22.14 13.49
N GLU A 149 -11.31 -22.60 14.54
CA GLU A 149 -10.81 -23.64 15.43
C GLU A 149 -11.15 -25.01 14.83
N ARG A 150 -10.14 -25.84 14.54
CA ARG A 150 -10.34 -27.23 14.12
C ARG A 150 -9.81 -28.20 15.19
N PRO A 151 -10.59 -29.22 15.62
CA PRO A 151 -10.07 -30.31 16.42
C PRO A 151 -8.99 -31.10 15.68
N VAL A 152 -7.90 -31.43 16.36
CA VAL A 152 -6.82 -32.26 15.84
C VAL A 152 -7.38 -33.64 15.47
N GLY A 153 -7.26 -34.03 14.19
CA GLY A 153 -7.71 -35.31 13.67
C GLY A 153 -9.03 -35.28 12.88
N SER A 154 -9.74 -34.14 12.82
CA SER A 154 -10.89 -33.99 11.91
C SER A 154 -10.42 -33.88 10.44
N PRO A 155 -11.01 -34.64 9.50
CA PRO A 155 -10.67 -34.53 8.08
C PRO A 155 -10.95 -33.10 7.57
N VAL A 156 -10.10 -32.60 6.67
CA VAL A 156 -10.32 -31.33 5.97
C VAL A 156 -11.61 -31.47 5.17
N SER A 157 -12.69 -30.83 5.63
CA SER A 157 -13.94 -30.74 4.87
C SER A 157 -13.69 -29.94 3.60
N ALA A 158 -14.03 -30.52 2.44
CA ALA A 158 -13.81 -29.95 1.10
C ALA A 158 -14.69 -28.73 0.78
N ASP A 159 -15.40 -28.21 1.77
CA ASP A 159 -16.43 -27.18 1.63
C ASP A 159 -15.86 -25.86 2.19
N GLY A 160 -14.98 -25.22 1.41
CA GLY A 160 -14.37 -23.93 1.73
C GLY A 160 -14.23 -23.06 0.49
#